data_AF-A0A936E210-F1
#
_entry.id   AF-A0A936E210-F1
#
_cell.length_a   1.000
_cell.length_b   1.000
_cell.length_c   1.000
_cell.angle_alpha   90.00
_cell.angle_beta   90.00
_cell.angle_gamma   90.00
#
_symmetry.space_group_name_H-M   'P 1'
#
loop_
_entity.id
_entity.type
_entity.pdbx_description
1 polymer ?
#
loop_
_entity_poly.entity_id
_entity_poly.type
_entity_poly.pdbx_seq_one_letter_code
_entity_poly.pdbx_strand_id
1 'polypeptide(L)'
;MKRTLTKLGYTALVVLWVAVMCGPAFFCALVLNSGELVWGDDSNDQVRVFLMQERGQEGLGVQWTRPLSSDSSEPLCTQTTVRYWMWAGEGENATMCSCAGEADLCVGE
;
A
#
# COMPACT_ATOMS: atom_id res chain seq x y z
N MET A 1 37.90 -6.06 -3.27
CA MET A 1 36.72 -5.35 -3.83
C MET A 1 35.95 -6.12 -4.92
N LYS A 2 36.57 -6.90 -5.81
CA LYS A 2 35.84 -7.67 -6.86
C LYS A 2 34.82 -8.73 -6.33
N ARG A 3 35.05 -9.25 -5.12
CA ARG A 3 34.23 -10.30 -4.48
C ARG A 3 32.86 -9.82 -4.00
N THR A 4 32.69 -8.54 -3.68
CA THR A 4 31.39 -7.98 -3.26
C THR A 4 30.50 -7.69 -4.45
N LEU A 5 31.08 -7.27 -5.59
CA LEU A 5 30.35 -7.03 -6.85
C LEU A 5 29.72 -8.30 -7.43
N THR A 6 30.43 -9.43 -7.38
CA THR A 6 29.88 -10.72 -7.83
C THR A 6 28.78 -11.19 -6.91
N LYS A 7 28.95 -11.06 -5.58
CA LYS A 7 27.90 -11.38 -4.62
C LYS A 7 26.66 -10.50 -4.83
N LEU A 8 26.84 -9.20 -5.07
CA LEU A 8 25.75 -8.27 -5.34
C LEU A 8 24.98 -8.63 -6.62
N GLY A 9 25.71 -9.03 -7.67
CA GLY A 9 25.11 -9.50 -8.92
C GLY A 9 24.32 -10.80 -8.74
N TYR A 10 24.88 -11.78 -8.01
CA TYR A 10 24.17 -13.01 -7.70
C TYR A 10 22.94 -12.77 -6.83
N THR A 11 23.03 -11.91 -5.81
CA THR A 11 21.86 -11.56 -4.99
C THR A 11 20.79 -10.85 -5.82
N ALA A 12 21.18 -9.92 -6.70
CA ALA A 12 20.22 -9.25 -7.57
C ALA A 12 19.53 -10.22 -8.53
N LEU A 13 20.28 -11.18 -9.09
CA LEU A 13 19.74 -12.20 -9.98
C LEU A 13 18.79 -13.16 -9.25
N VAL A 14 19.12 -13.56 -8.02
CA VAL A 14 18.22 -14.37 -7.18
C VAL A 14 16.95 -13.60 -6.81
N VAL A 15 17.07 -12.33 -6.40
CA VAL A 15 15.91 -11.49 -6.08
C VAL A 15 15.01 -11.31 -7.30
N LEU A 16 15.59 -11.04 -8.48
CA LEU A 16 14.84 -10.91 -9.72
C LEU A 16 14.16 -12.23 -10.10
N TRP A 17 14.86 -13.36 -9.96
CA TRP A 17 14.29 -14.68 -10.23
C TRP A 17 13.12 -15.01 -9.30
N VAL A 18 13.28 -14.74 -8.00
CA VAL A 18 12.20 -14.91 -7.01
C VAL A 18 11.03 -13.98 -7.32
N ALA A 19 11.27 -12.72 -7.69
CA ALA A 19 10.22 -11.78 -8.05
C ALA A 19 9.44 -12.24 -9.29
N VAL A 20 10.11 -12.80 -10.30
CA VAL A 20 9.45 -13.34 -11.50
C VAL A 20 8.60 -14.57 -11.17
N MET A 21 9.08 -15.46 -10.31
CA MET A 21 8.33 -16.66 -9.92
C MET A 21 7.21 -16.37 -8.91
N CYS A 22 7.43 -15.41 -8.00
CA CYS A 22 6.47 -15.02 -6.98
C CYS A 22 5.40 -14.04 -7.51
N GLY A 23 5.73 -13.26 -8.54
CA GLY A 23 4.82 -12.34 -9.21
C GLY A 23 3.47 -12.97 -9.58
N PRO A 24 3.40 -14.06 -10.37
CA PRO A 24 2.14 -14.68 -10.74
C PRO A 24 1.37 -15.22 -9.52
N ALA A 25 2.04 -15.74 -8.50
CA ALA A 25 1.38 -16.18 -7.28
C ALA A 25 0.74 -15.01 -6.53
N PHE A 26 1.43 -13.86 -6.46
CA PHE A 26 0.92 -12.63 -5.86
C PHE A 26 -0.30 -12.09 -6.62
N PHE A 27 -0.22 -12.00 -7.96
CA PHE A 27 -1.36 -11.58 -8.78
C PHE A 27 -2.54 -12.54 -8.66
N CYS A 28 -2.31 -13.85 -8.66
CA CYS A 28 -3.36 -14.84 -8.42
C CYS A 28 -4.00 -14.68 -7.05
N ALA A 29 -3.21 -14.45 -5.99
CA ALA A 29 -3.75 -14.20 -4.65
C ALA A 29 -4.61 -12.94 -4.61
N LEU A 30 -4.24 -11.90 -5.35
CA LEU A 30 -4.99 -10.65 -5.45
C LEU A 30 -6.33 -10.87 -6.15
N VAL A 31 -6.33 -11.58 -7.27
CA VAL A 31 -7.55 -11.90 -8.03
C VAL A 31 -8.49 -12.83 -7.25
N LEU A 32 -7.95 -13.82 -6.53
CA LEU A 32 -8.74 -14.78 -5.75
C LEU A 32 -9.43 -14.15 -4.54
N ASN A 33 -8.83 -13.12 -3.93
CA ASN A 33 -9.42 -12.37 -2.81
C ASN A 33 -10.33 -11.21 -3.28
N SER A 34 -11.04 -11.38 -4.39
CA SER A 34 -11.95 -10.37 -4.98
C SER A 34 -11.25 -9.06 -5.42
N GLY A 35 -9.93 -9.08 -5.60
CA GLY A 35 -9.16 -7.90 -5.93
C GLY A 35 -8.80 -7.04 -4.72
N GLU A 36 -9.00 -7.49 -3.48
CA GLU A 36 -8.61 -6.77 -2.27
C GLU A 36 -7.86 -7.66 -1.26
N LEU A 37 -6.77 -7.14 -0.73
CA LEU A 37 -5.98 -7.74 0.34
C LEU A 37 -5.94 -6.72 1.48
N VAL A 38 -6.65 -7.02 2.56
CA VAL A 38 -6.67 -6.21 3.78
C VAL A 38 -5.81 -6.90 4.83
N TRP A 39 -4.82 -6.18 5.35
CA TRP A 39 -3.99 -6.58 6.48
C TRP A 39 -4.16 -5.56 7.61
N GLY A 40 -4.70 -5.99 8.76
CA GLY A 40 -4.94 -5.16 9.94
C GLY A 40 -5.98 -5.82 10.86
N ASP A 41 -5.78 -5.72 12.17
CA ASP A 41 -6.66 -6.30 13.21
C ASP A 41 -7.69 -5.28 13.72
N ASP A 42 -7.43 -3.98 13.49
CA ASP A 42 -8.20 -2.89 14.08
C ASP A 42 -8.51 -1.79 13.06
N SER A 43 -9.67 -1.15 13.23
CA SER A 43 -10.19 -0.13 12.29
C SER A 43 -9.24 1.06 12.04
N ASN A 44 -8.29 1.26 12.95
CA ASN A 44 -7.40 2.41 13.00
C ASN A 44 -6.01 2.16 12.39
N ASP A 45 -5.59 0.90 12.19
CA ASP A 45 -4.32 0.54 11.56
C ASP A 45 -4.52 -0.61 10.56
N GLN A 46 -4.73 -0.23 9.30
CA GLN A 46 -5.02 -1.19 8.23
C GLN A 46 -4.31 -0.80 6.94
N VAL A 47 -3.70 -1.81 6.32
CA VAL A 47 -3.12 -1.73 4.98
C VAL A 47 -3.99 -2.53 4.03
N ARG A 48 -4.59 -1.84 3.06
CA ARG A 48 -5.42 -2.42 2.03
C ARG A 48 -4.75 -2.26 0.68
N VAL A 49 -4.44 -3.38 0.02
CA VAL A 49 -4.02 -3.41 -1.38
C VAL A 49 -5.21 -3.83 -2.21
N PHE A 50 -5.52 -3.11 -3.28
CA PHE A 50 -6.64 -3.45 -4.14
C PHE A 50 -6.28 -3.29 -5.63
N LEU A 51 -6.92 -4.10 -6.47
CA LEU A 51 -6.77 -4.06 -7.92
C LEU A 51 -7.84 -3.15 -8.51
N MET A 52 -7.43 -2.14 -9.28
CA MET A 52 -8.33 -1.33 -10.08
C MET A 52 -8.46 -1.98 -11.46
N GLN A 53 -9.68 -2.40 -11.83
CA GLN A 53 -9.97 -3.03 -13.13
C GLN A 53 -11.14 -2.33 -13.85
N GLU A 54 -11.22 -1.02 -13.68
CA GLU A 54 -12.30 -0.23 -14.27
C GLU A 54 -11.96 0.10 -15.73
N ARG A 55 -12.98 0.22 -16.60
CA ARG A 55 -12.73 0.41 -18.04
C ARG A 55 -11.93 1.69 -18.29
N GLY A 56 -10.68 1.54 -18.72
CA GLY A 56 -9.75 2.65 -18.98
C GLY A 56 -8.94 3.10 -17.77
N GLN A 57 -9.13 2.47 -16.60
CA GLN A 57 -8.41 2.73 -15.37
C GLN A 57 -8.00 1.38 -14.75
N GLU A 58 -6.80 0.95 -15.10
CA GLU A 58 -6.24 -0.31 -14.65
C GLU A 58 -4.96 -0.07 -13.85
N GLY A 59 -4.92 -0.63 -12.65
CA GLY A 59 -3.82 -0.36 -11.74
C GLY A 59 -3.87 -1.13 -10.44
N LEU A 60 -2.89 -0.86 -9.60
CA LEU A 60 -2.81 -1.31 -8.22
C LEU A 60 -2.97 -0.11 -7.30
N GLY A 61 -3.97 -0.14 -6.43
CA GLY A 61 -4.14 0.79 -5.32
C GLY A 61 -3.54 0.23 -4.05
N VAL A 62 -2.81 1.04 -3.30
CA VAL A 62 -2.40 0.73 -1.93
C VAL A 62 -2.89 1.85 -1.02
N GLN A 63 -3.72 1.48 -0.07
CA GLN A 63 -4.25 2.33 0.98
C GLN A 63 -3.63 1.92 2.31
N TRP A 64 -3.08 2.88 3.03
CA TRP A 64 -2.60 2.69 4.40
C TRP A 64 -3.30 3.69 5.31
N THR A 65 -3.89 3.17 6.36
CA THR A 65 -4.60 3.94 7.39
C THR A 65 -3.80 3.83 8.67
N ARG A 66 -3.43 4.97 9.27
CA ARG A 66 -2.68 5.03 10.52
C ARG A 66 -3.36 5.97 11.52
N PRO A 67 -3.32 5.68 12.83
CA PRO A 67 -3.82 6.60 13.84
C PRO A 67 -2.88 7.81 13.97
N LEU A 68 -3.45 9.00 14.15
CA LEU A 68 -2.70 10.27 14.24
C LEU A 68 -2.54 10.79 15.69
N SER A 69 -2.72 9.94 16.71
CA SER A 69 -2.62 10.36 18.12
C SER A 69 -1.71 9.42 18.92
N SER A 70 -0.84 10.02 19.73
CA SER A 70 0.27 9.37 20.42
C SER A 70 0.02 9.08 21.91
N ASP A 71 -1.09 9.48 22.52
CA ASP A 71 -1.10 9.51 24.00
C ASP A 71 -2.45 9.35 24.73
N SER A 72 -3.52 8.93 24.06
CA SER A 72 -4.77 8.62 24.78
C SER A 72 -5.46 7.42 24.16
N SER A 73 -6.07 6.63 25.02
CA SER A 73 -6.68 5.30 24.83
C SER A 73 -7.71 5.13 23.70
N GLU A 74 -7.97 6.16 22.89
CA GLU A 74 -8.72 6.08 21.62
C GLU A 74 -8.15 7.09 20.61
N PRO A 75 -7.78 6.66 19.37
CA PRO A 75 -7.29 7.58 18.35
C PRO A 75 -8.44 8.47 17.85
N LEU A 76 -8.38 9.76 18.15
CA LEU A 76 -9.38 10.75 17.73
C LEU A 76 -9.34 11.06 16.22
N CYS A 77 -8.22 10.75 15.57
CA CYS A 77 -7.98 11.01 14.15
C CYS A 77 -7.24 9.85 13.48
N THR A 78 -7.66 9.50 12.26
CA THR A 78 -6.97 8.56 11.39
C THR A 78 -6.52 9.26 10.11
N GLN A 79 -5.30 8.99 9.68
CA GLN A 79 -4.78 9.42 8.39
C GLN A 79 -4.77 8.23 7.44
N THR A 80 -5.52 8.37 6.36
CA THR A 80 -5.58 7.42 5.25
C THR A 80 -4.82 8.02 4.08
N THR A 81 -3.76 7.36 3.64
CA THR A 81 -3.09 7.73 2.40
C THR A 81 -3.26 6.61 1.39
N VAL A 82 -3.63 6.99 0.18
CA VAL A 82 -3.84 6.09 -0.96
C VAL A 82 -2.84 6.45 -2.04
N ARG A 83 -2.12 5.45 -2.53
CA ARG A 83 -1.28 5.57 -3.72
C ARG A 83 -1.76 4.64 -4.81
N TYR A 84 -1.74 5.15 -6.03
CA TYR A 84 -2.11 4.40 -7.21
C TYR A 84 -0.89 4.19 -8.10
N TRP A 85 -0.67 2.94 -8.49
CA TRP A 85 0.23 2.55 -9.57
C TRP A 85 -0.59 2.05 -10.74
N MET A 86 -0.89 2.97 -11.67
CA MET A 86 -1.67 2.69 -12.86
C MET A 86 -0.75 2.24 -13.99
N TRP A 87 -1.15 1.19 -14.72
CA TRP A 87 -0.57 0.85 -16.03
C TRP A 87 -1.48 1.26 -17.19
N ALA A 88 -2.74 1.57 -16.91
CA ALA A 88 -3.64 2.26 -17.84
C ALA A 88 -4.47 3.30 -17.09
N GLY A 89 -4.60 4.51 -17.66
CA GLY A 89 -5.29 5.64 -17.04
C GLY A 89 -4.40 6.47 -16.11
N GLU A 90 -5.01 7.42 -15.41
CA GLU A 90 -4.36 8.30 -14.44
C GLU A 90 -4.86 7.97 -13.03
N GLY A 91 -3.97 7.98 -12.05
CA GLY A 91 -4.28 7.74 -10.64
C GLY A 91 -3.75 8.88 -9.80
N GLU A 92 -4.63 9.53 -9.04
CA GLU A 92 -4.24 10.65 -8.18
C GLU A 92 -3.95 10.16 -6.76
N ASN A 93 -2.70 10.32 -6.33
CA ASN A 93 -2.32 9.97 -4.96
C ASN A 93 -2.98 10.94 -3.99
N ALA A 94 -3.72 10.42 -3.02
CA ALA A 94 -4.48 11.22 -2.07
C ALA A 94 -4.06 10.90 -0.64
N THR A 95 -4.02 11.92 0.20
CA THR A 95 -3.93 11.76 1.65
C THR A 95 -5.14 12.44 2.25
N MET A 96 -5.94 11.67 2.96
CA MET A 96 -7.16 12.12 3.63
C MET A 96 -7.02 11.84 5.11
N CYS A 97 -7.45 12.77 5.93
CA CYS A 97 -7.54 12.57 7.36
C CYS A 97 -9.00 12.62 7.78
N SER A 98 -9.38 11.70 8.67
CA SER A 98 -10.73 11.59 9.22
C SER A 98 -10.63 11.65 10.75
N CYS A 99 -11.22 12.68 11.35
CA CYS A 99 -11.31 12.81 12.80
C CYS A 99 -12.77 12.65 13.25
N ALA A 100 -12.99 12.03 14.41
CA ALA A 100 -14.31 11.88 15.01
C ALA A 100 -14.87 13.21 15.61
N GLY A 101 -14.24 14.35 15.32
CA GLY A 101 -14.59 15.71 15.73
C GLY A 101 -14.14 16.75 14.70
N GLU A 102 -14.45 18.03 14.93
CA GLU A 102 -14.26 19.18 14.01
C GLU A 102 -12.97 19.08 13.19
N ALA A 103 -13.11 19.15 11.87
CA ALA A 103 -12.15 18.72 10.83
C ALA A 103 -10.82 19.50 10.73
N ASP A 104 -10.46 20.28 11.76
CA ASP A 104 -9.36 21.25 11.72
C ASP A 104 -8.03 20.76 12.31
N LEU A 105 -7.98 19.58 12.94
CA LEU A 105 -6.77 19.08 13.61
C LEU A 105 -5.75 18.37 12.70
N CYS A 106 -5.99 18.33 11.38
CA CYS A 106 -5.13 17.60 10.44
C CYS A 106 -4.08 18.46 9.73
N VAL A 107 -3.80 19.65 10.27
CA VAL A 107 -2.69 20.51 9.83
C VAL A 107 -1.59 20.45 10.88
N GLY A 108 -0.73 19.44 10.79
CA GLY A 108 0.56 19.42 11.47
C GLY A 108 1.65 19.64 10.43
N GLU A 109 2.21 20.86 10.46
CA GLU A 109 3.34 21.45 9.71
C GLU A 109 4.14 20.60 8.70
#